data_AF-A0A4U6MYG0-F1
#
_entry.id   AF-A0A4U6MYG0-F1
#
_cell.length_a   1.000
_cell.length_b   1.000
_cell.length_c   1.000
_cell.angle_alpha   90.00
_cell.angle_beta   90.00
_cell.angle_gamma   90.00
#
_symmetry.space_group_name_H-M   'P 1'
#
loop_
_entity.id
_entity.type
_entity.pdbx_description
1 polymer ?
#
loop_
_entity_poly.entity_id
_entity_poly.type
_entity_poly.pdbx_seq_one_letter_code
_entity_poly.pdbx_strand_id
1 'polypeptide(L)'
;GTVPLETVTVADSKLTGPVTCPAGPLAVGAYVTCEAAPYVLTQADVDAGQVINNAVATGTTPNLPPATDEDTTTTVIAATPALSLVKSGSVSEVTRAGQQIEYSFELTNTGNVTLENVTAIDDEAQFTGFGDLSPVICPEAARSLAPGKS
;
A
#
# COMPACT_ATOMS: atom_id res chain seq x y z
N GLY A 1 36.26 -16.71 1.71
CA GLY A 1 37.68 -16.31 1.50
C GLY A 1 38.60 -17.19 2.32
N THR A 2 39.89 -16.83 2.42
CA THR A 2 40.92 -17.57 3.18
C THR A 2 41.39 -16.87 4.44
N VAL A 3 40.91 -15.64 4.69
CA VAL A 3 41.22 -14.81 5.85
C VAL A 3 39.92 -14.42 6.56
N PRO A 4 39.94 -14.27 7.90
CA PRO A 4 38.78 -13.80 8.66
C PRO A 4 38.50 -12.33 8.34
N LEU A 5 37.24 -11.93 8.50
CA LEU A 5 36.83 -10.52 8.48
C LEU A 5 36.92 -9.98 9.91
N GLU A 6 37.33 -8.73 10.07
CA GLU A 6 37.40 -8.04 11.37
C GLU A 6 36.09 -7.32 11.69
N THR A 7 35.46 -6.73 10.68
CA THR A 7 34.13 -6.13 10.78
C THR A 7 33.25 -6.58 9.63
N VAL A 8 31.95 -6.70 9.92
CA VAL A 8 30.90 -6.89 8.92
C VAL A 8 29.87 -5.77 9.11
N THR A 9 29.55 -5.08 8.03
CA THR A 9 28.47 -4.08 7.99
C THR A 9 27.52 -4.41 6.85
N VAL A 10 26.27 -4.01 6.98
CA VAL A 10 25.26 -4.14 5.94
C VAL A 10 24.61 -2.77 5.72
N ALA A 11 24.52 -2.37 4.47
CA ALA A 11 23.81 -1.17 4.04
C ALA A 11 22.59 -1.57 3.22
N ASP A 12 21.45 -0.97 3.52
CA ASP A 12 20.19 -1.21 2.83
C ASP A 12 19.50 0.14 2.63
N SER A 13 19.19 0.48 1.38
CA SER A 13 18.64 1.80 1.03
C SER A 13 17.15 1.97 1.33
N LYS A 14 16.41 0.87 1.53
CA LYS A 14 14.98 0.90 1.84
C LYS A 14 14.72 0.87 3.33
N LEU A 15 15.67 0.40 4.13
CA LEU A 15 15.62 0.47 5.58
C LEU A 15 16.05 1.85 6.07
N THR A 16 15.17 2.52 6.82
CA THR A 16 15.45 3.85 7.40
C THR A 16 16.18 3.78 8.73
N GLY A 17 16.22 2.61 9.36
CA GLY A 17 16.94 2.33 10.61
C GLY A 17 18.29 1.65 10.38
N PRO A 18 19.18 1.65 11.39
CA PRO A 18 20.47 0.99 11.27
C PRO A 18 20.31 -0.54 11.17
N VAL A 19 21.11 -1.15 10.31
CA VAL A 19 21.32 -2.61 10.34
C VAL A 19 22.45 -2.90 11.32
N THR A 20 22.17 -3.71 12.33
CA THR A 20 23.11 -4.05 13.40
C THR A 20 23.62 -5.46 13.21
N CYS A 21 24.93 -5.59 12.99
CA CYS A 21 25.61 -6.89 12.93
C CYS A 21 26.30 -7.20 14.27
N PRO A 22 26.38 -8.49 14.67
CA PRO A 22 27.20 -8.89 15.81
C PRO A 22 28.62 -8.37 15.68
N ALA A 23 29.15 -7.82 16.77
CA ALA A 23 30.51 -7.29 16.80
C ALA A 23 31.55 -8.42 16.87
N GLY A 24 32.74 -8.12 16.36
CA GLY A 24 33.91 -9.01 16.41
C GLY A 24 34.20 -9.71 15.09
N PRO A 25 35.34 -10.42 15.03
CA PRO A 25 35.81 -11.01 13.78
C PRO A 25 34.95 -12.19 13.34
N LEU A 26 34.71 -12.28 12.04
CA LEU A 26 34.06 -13.41 11.39
C LEU A 26 35.11 -14.38 10.86
N ALA A 27 35.19 -15.57 11.46
CA ALA A 27 36.09 -16.62 11.01
C ALA A 27 35.74 -17.13 9.60
N VAL A 28 36.73 -17.71 8.92
CA VAL A 28 36.51 -18.34 7.60
C VAL A 28 35.47 -19.45 7.71
N GLY A 29 34.43 -19.38 6.90
CA GLY A 29 33.33 -20.36 6.89
C GLY A 29 32.28 -20.18 7.99
N ALA A 30 32.47 -19.21 8.89
CA ALA A 30 31.44 -18.82 9.86
C ALA A 30 30.42 -17.86 9.22
N TYR A 31 29.27 -17.70 9.88
CA TYR A 31 28.23 -16.76 9.49
C TYR A 31 27.76 -15.96 10.71
N VAL A 32 27.18 -14.79 10.43
CA VAL A 32 26.45 -13.96 11.39
C VAL A 32 25.13 -13.54 10.76
N THR A 33 24.15 -13.22 11.60
CA THR A 33 22.89 -12.63 11.17
C THR A 33 22.85 -11.20 11.71
N CYS A 34 22.66 -10.24 10.81
CA CYS A 34 22.42 -8.86 11.18
C CYS A 34 20.92 -8.61 11.34
N GLU A 35 20.55 -7.74 12.26
CA GLU A 35 19.15 -7.40 12.54
C GLU A 35 18.87 -5.94 12.17
N ALA A 36 17.65 -5.66 11.75
CA ALA A 36 17.18 -4.31 11.44
C ALA A 36 15.73 -4.13 11.90
N ALA A 37 15.32 -2.87 12.06
CA ALA A 37 13.91 -2.57 12.32
C ALA A 37 13.04 -3.00 11.10
N PRO A 38 11.79 -3.42 11.33
CA PRO A 38 10.88 -3.77 10.23
C PRO A 38 10.65 -2.60 9.26
N TYR A 39 10.53 -2.92 7.97
CA TYR A 39 10.04 -1.97 6.98
C TYR A 39 8.52 -1.83 7.09
N VAL A 40 8.04 -0.61 7.31
CA VAL A 40 6.60 -0.31 7.36
C VAL A 40 6.12 0.05 5.96
N LEU A 41 5.25 -0.80 5.40
CA LEU A 41 4.65 -0.57 4.09
C LEU A 41 3.84 0.74 4.07
N THR A 42 3.96 1.47 2.97
CA THR A 42 3.12 2.62 2.64
C THR A 42 1.99 2.20 1.70
N GLN A 43 0.97 3.05 1.56
CA GLN A 43 -0.07 2.80 0.55
C GLN A 43 0.52 2.75 -0.87
N ALA A 44 1.55 3.54 -1.15
CA ALA A 44 2.23 3.51 -2.44
C ALA A 44 2.90 2.16 -2.72
N ASP A 45 3.41 1.47 -1.69
CA ASP A 45 3.97 0.12 -1.84
C ASP A 45 2.88 -0.90 -2.16
N VAL A 46 1.72 -0.79 -1.48
CA VAL A 46 0.57 -1.66 -1.74
C VAL A 46 0.01 -1.44 -3.14
N ASP A 47 -0.11 -0.19 -3.57
CA ASP A 47 -0.56 0.18 -4.92
C ASP A 47 0.46 -0.25 -6.00
N ALA A 48 1.76 -0.27 -5.68
CA ALA A 48 2.81 -0.80 -6.55
C ALA A 48 2.79 -2.34 -6.65
N GLY A 49 2.11 -3.04 -5.74
CA GLY A 49 1.92 -4.49 -5.76
C GLY A 49 3.16 -5.32 -5.41
N GLN A 50 4.29 -4.69 -5.09
CA GLN A 50 5.49 -5.36 -4.60
C GLN A 50 6.48 -4.39 -3.95
N VAL A 51 7.32 -4.93 -3.08
CA VAL A 51 8.52 -4.25 -2.56
C VAL A 51 9.76 -5.01 -3.01
N ILE A 52 10.64 -4.31 -3.72
CA ILE A 52 11.99 -4.80 -4.04
C ILE A 52 12.96 -4.15 -3.07
N ASN A 53 13.75 -4.98 -2.38
CA ASN A 53 14.73 -4.54 -1.40
C ASN A 53 16.12 -5.13 -1.71
N ASN A 54 17.16 -4.29 -1.70
CA ASN A 54 18.55 -4.67 -1.97
C ASN A 54 19.45 -4.29 -0.80
N ALA A 55 20.26 -5.24 -0.36
CA ALA A 55 21.23 -5.05 0.71
C ALA A 55 22.64 -5.32 0.21
N VAL A 56 23.59 -4.51 0.67
CA VAL A 56 25.02 -4.63 0.37
C VAL A 56 25.77 -4.95 1.66
N ALA A 57 26.44 -6.10 1.71
CA ALA A 57 27.32 -6.47 2.81
C ALA A 57 28.75 -5.99 2.50
N THR A 58 29.45 -5.51 3.52
CA THR A 58 30.87 -5.14 3.43
C THR A 58 31.64 -5.78 4.58
N GLY A 59 32.69 -6.52 4.24
CA GLY A 59 33.63 -7.14 5.16
C GLY A 59 35.00 -6.49 5.07
N THR A 60 35.65 -6.23 6.19
CA THR A 60 37.02 -5.68 6.21
C THR A 60 38.02 -6.67 6.80
N THR A 61 39.27 -6.63 6.34
CA THR A 61 40.39 -7.38 6.92
C THR A 61 41.62 -6.44 6.95
N PRO A 62 42.46 -6.46 8.00
CA PRO A 62 43.65 -5.60 8.08
C PRO A 62 44.54 -5.70 6.85
N ASN A 63 44.95 -4.55 6.31
CA ASN A 63 45.86 -4.42 5.16
C ASN A 63 45.35 -5.06 3.85
N LEU A 64 44.05 -5.37 3.76
CA LEU A 64 43.43 -5.87 2.54
C LEU A 64 42.28 -4.94 2.11
N PRO A 65 41.97 -4.87 0.80
CA PRO A 65 40.75 -4.23 0.34
C PRO A 65 39.50 -4.86 0.98
N PRO A 66 38.43 -4.10 1.21
CA PRO A 66 37.18 -4.66 1.68
C PRO A 66 36.58 -5.62 0.65
N ALA A 67 35.91 -6.66 1.14
CA ALA A 67 35.07 -7.52 0.33
C ALA A 67 33.63 -7.01 0.37
N THR A 68 32.96 -6.98 -0.77
CA THR A 68 31.56 -6.55 -0.88
C THR A 68 30.75 -7.59 -1.63
N ASP A 69 29.50 -7.76 -1.23
CA ASP A 69 28.52 -8.58 -1.92
C ASP A 69 27.14 -7.94 -1.77
N GLU A 70 26.22 -8.22 -2.68
CA GLU A 70 24.86 -7.68 -2.63
C GLU A 70 23.82 -8.73 -2.98
N ASP A 71 22.63 -8.58 -2.39
CA ASP A 71 21.50 -9.47 -2.68
C ASP A 71 20.18 -8.69 -2.66
N THR A 72 19.24 -9.14 -3.48
CA THR A 72 17.92 -8.53 -3.67
C THR A 72 16.82 -9.52 -3.33
N THR A 73 15.82 -9.05 -2.60
CA THR A 73 14.56 -9.77 -2.39
C THR A 73 13.37 -9.00 -2.95
N THR A 74 12.38 -9.73 -3.45
CA THR A 74 11.12 -9.18 -3.94
C THR A 74 9.97 -9.78 -3.15
N THR A 75 9.20 -8.93 -2.49
CA THR A 75 7.98 -9.31 -1.76
C THR A 75 6.77 -8.84 -2.53
N VAL A 76 5.95 -9.78 -3.03
CA VAL A 76 4.71 -9.46 -3.77
C VAL A 76 3.58 -9.15 -2.81
N ILE A 77 2.78 -8.13 -3.14
CA ILE A 77 1.59 -7.70 -2.39
C ILE A 77 0.37 -7.95 -3.28
N ALA A 78 -0.53 -8.82 -2.85
CA ALA A 78 -1.75 -9.12 -3.60
C ALA A 78 -2.73 -7.94 -3.55
N ALA A 79 -3.14 -7.47 -4.73
CA ALA A 79 -4.20 -6.48 -4.84
C ALA A 79 -5.57 -7.14 -4.64
N THR A 80 -6.37 -6.55 -3.75
CA THR A 80 -7.75 -6.93 -3.45
C THR A 80 -8.63 -5.67 -3.52
N PRO A 81 -8.92 -5.16 -4.74
CA PRO A 81 -9.80 -4.02 -4.90
C PRO A 81 -11.23 -4.39 -4.50
N ALA A 82 -11.91 -3.49 -3.77
CA ALA A 82 -13.30 -3.67 -3.41
C ALA A 82 -13.96 -2.30 -3.18
N LEU A 83 -15.24 -2.21 -3.56
CA LEU A 83 -16.03 -0.99 -3.46
C LEU A 83 -17.39 -1.33 -2.87
N SER A 84 -17.82 -0.53 -1.89
CA SER A 84 -19.17 -0.54 -1.34
C SER A 84 -19.93 0.70 -1.81
N LEU A 85 -21.24 0.56 -2.00
CA LEU A 85 -22.15 1.66 -2.32
C LEU A 85 -23.35 1.60 -1.38
N VAL A 86 -23.63 2.71 -0.72
CA VAL A 86 -24.85 2.93 0.07
C VAL A 86 -25.68 4.03 -0.59
N LYS A 87 -26.93 3.73 -0.90
CA LYS A 87 -27.91 4.70 -1.41
C LYS A 87 -28.91 5.03 -0.30
N SER A 88 -29.11 6.32 -0.04
CA SER A 88 -30.02 6.80 1.00
C SER A 88 -30.97 7.86 0.47
N GLY A 89 -32.20 7.88 0.96
CA GLY A 89 -33.18 8.94 0.72
C GLY A 89 -33.31 9.84 1.95
N SER A 90 -33.49 11.15 1.74
CA SER A 90 -33.67 12.17 2.79
C SER A 90 -34.95 11.98 3.63
N VAL A 91 -35.92 11.22 3.13
CA VAL A 91 -37.17 10.92 3.82
C VAL A 91 -37.49 9.43 3.72
N SER A 92 -38.11 8.88 4.76
CA SER A 92 -38.63 7.51 4.79
C SER A 92 -40.07 7.40 4.29
N GLU A 93 -40.79 8.52 4.22
CA GLU A 93 -42.19 8.59 3.79
C GLU A 93 -42.47 9.89 3.03
N VAL A 94 -43.30 9.79 1.99
CA VAL A 94 -43.84 10.93 1.25
C VAL A 94 -45.34 10.98 1.46
N THR A 95 -45.86 12.12 1.92
CA THR A 95 -47.27 12.24 2.35
C THR A 95 -48.12 13.10 1.44
N ARG A 96 -47.52 13.78 0.46
CA ARG A 96 -48.24 14.62 -0.52
C ARG A 96 -47.47 14.74 -1.83
N ALA A 97 -48.21 14.99 -2.90
CA ALA A 97 -47.62 15.35 -4.19
C ALA A 97 -46.81 16.65 -4.09
N GLY A 98 -45.68 16.72 -4.81
CA GLY A 98 -44.77 17.86 -4.81
C GLY A 98 -43.74 17.88 -3.68
N GLN A 99 -43.80 16.94 -2.73
CA GLN A 99 -42.69 16.72 -1.79
C GLN A 99 -41.50 16.09 -2.53
N GLN A 100 -40.29 16.54 -2.21
CA GLN A 100 -39.05 16.07 -2.82
C GLN A 100 -38.38 15.00 -1.96
N ILE A 101 -37.70 14.05 -2.63
CA ILE A 101 -36.76 13.12 -2.02
C ILE A 101 -35.39 13.44 -2.59
N GLU A 102 -34.51 13.97 -1.77
CA GLU A 102 -33.08 14.03 -2.07
C GLU A 102 -32.45 12.66 -1.84
N TYR A 103 -31.68 12.18 -2.82
CA TYR A 103 -30.92 10.94 -2.73
C TYR A 103 -29.43 11.23 -2.56
N SER A 104 -28.76 10.41 -1.75
CA SER A 104 -27.32 10.44 -1.54
C SER A 104 -26.72 9.07 -1.80
N PHE A 105 -25.48 9.07 -2.30
CA PHE A 105 -24.73 7.88 -2.68
C PHE A 105 -23.36 7.97 -2.00
N GLU A 106 -23.10 7.05 -1.07
CA GLU A 106 -21.83 6.93 -0.38
C GLU A 106 -21.06 5.75 -0.97
N LEU A 107 -19.95 6.05 -1.63
CA LEU A 107 -19.04 5.07 -2.22
C LEU A 107 -17.88 4.88 -1.25
N THR A 108 -17.53 3.66 -0.87
CA THR A 108 -16.40 3.41 0.05
C THR A 108 -15.45 2.40 -0.55
N ASN A 109 -14.16 2.74 -0.64
CA ASN A 109 -13.14 1.76 -0.98
C ASN A 109 -12.91 0.83 0.21
N THR A 110 -13.37 -0.40 0.12
CA THR A 110 -13.20 -1.43 1.15
C THR A 110 -12.07 -2.41 0.83
N GLY A 111 -11.33 -2.17 -0.27
CA GLY A 111 -10.17 -2.95 -0.67
C GLY A 111 -8.88 -2.48 -0.01
N ASN A 112 -7.74 -3.01 -0.48
CA ASN A 112 -6.40 -2.62 -0.01
C ASN A 112 -5.61 -1.74 -0.99
N VAL A 113 -6.12 -1.50 -2.20
CA VAL A 113 -5.49 -0.65 -3.21
C VAL A 113 -6.32 0.60 -3.47
N THR A 114 -5.67 1.69 -3.86
CA THR A 114 -6.33 2.92 -4.27
C THR A 114 -7.16 2.67 -5.54
N LEU A 115 -8.43 3.10 -5.52
CA LEU A 115 -9.33 3.01 -6.67
C LEU A 115 -9.31 4.32 -7.46
N GLU A 116 -9.20 4.24 -8.77
CA GLU A 116 -9.16 5.41 -9.64
C GLU A 116 -10.46 5.56 -10.43
N ASN A 117 -10.90 6.79 -10.66
CA ASN A 117 -12.08 7.17 -11.43
C ASN A 117 -13.36 6.44 -10.98
N VAL A 118 -13.62 6.43 -9.68
CA VAL A 118 -14.84 5.84 -9.12
C VAL A 118 -16.04 6.68 -9.54
N THR A 119 -17.05 6.01 -10.11
CA THR A 119 -18.32 6.63 -10.52
C THR A 119 -19.49 5.76 -10.05
N ALA A 120 -20.64 6.40 -9.84
CA ALA A 120 -21.91 5.74 -9.60
C ALA A 120 -22.89 6.12 -10.70
N ILE A 121 -23.73 5.18 -11.09
CA ILE A 121 -24.82 5.39 -12.04
C ILE A 121 -26.09 4.91 -11.33
N ASP A 122 -27.12 5.74 -11.34
CA ASP A 122 -28.46 5.35 -10.91
C ASP A 122 -29.27 4.93 -12.13
N ASP A 123 -29.71 3.69 -12.16
CA ASP A 123 -30.39 3.11 -13.33
C ASP A 123 -31.85 3.57 -13.37
N GLU A 124 -32.15 4.44 -14.34
CA GLU A 124 -33.49 4.95 -14.58
C GLU A 124 -34.50 3.85 -14.91
N ALA A 125 -34.06 2.73 -15.50
CA ALA A 125 -34.96 1.60 -15.77
C ALA A 125 -35.47 0.93 -14.48
N GLN A 126 -34.76 1.11 -13.36
CA GLN A 126 -35.17 0.62 -12.04
C GLN A 126 -35.90 1.70 -11.22
N PHE A 127 -35.96 2.93 -11.69
CA PHE A 127 -36.68 4.00 -11.03
C PHE A 127 -38.19 3.86 -11.28
N THR A 128 -38.96 3.66 -10.21
CA THR A 128 -40.42 3.51 -10.29
C THR A 128 -41.17 4.82 -10.10
N GLY A 129 -40.46 5.94 -9.95
CA GLY A 129 -41.06 7.28 -9.91
C GLY A 129 -41.39 7.81 -11.31
N PHE A 130 -42.06 8.95 -11.36
CA PHE A 130 -42.32 9.66 -12.62
C PHE A 130 -41.33 10.82 -12.80
N GLY A 131 -40.87 11.03 -14.03
CA GLY A 131 -39.88 12.05 -14.40
C GLY A 131 -38.47 11.48 -14.57
N ASP A 132 -37.55 12.32 -15.03
CA ASP A 132 -36.18 11.92 -15.33
C ASP A 132 -35.30 11.98 -14.06
N LEU A 133 -34.40 11.00 -13.92
CA LEU A 133 -33.38 11.06 -12.88
C LEU A 133 -32.30 12.10 -13.22
N SER A 134 -31.88 12.85 -12.21
CA SER A 134 -30.67 13.66 -12.34
C SER A 134 -29.42 12.76 -12.34
N PRO A 135 -28.38 13.10 -13.11
CA PRO A 135 -27.14 12.33 -13.11
C PRO A 135 -26.51 12.35 -11.72
N VAL A 136 -25.93 11.22 -11.31
CA VAL A 136 -25.13 11.15 -10.08
C VAL A 136 -23.81 11.88 -10.31
N ILE A 137 -23.54 12.90 -9.49
CA ILE A 137 -22.29 13.67 -9.56
C ILE A 137 -21.39 13.24 -8.40
N CYS A 138 -20.28 12.59 -8.73
CA CYS A 138 -19.25 12.25 -7.75
C CYS A 138 -18.25 13.42 -7.61
N PRO A 139 -17.76 13.72 -6.39
CA PRO A 139 -16.79 14.77 -6.17
C PRO A 139 -15.42 14.41 -6.78
N GLU A 140 -14.53 15.40 -6.90
CA GLU A 140 -13.15 15.20 -7.39
C GLU A 140 -12.38 14.14 -6.59
N ALA A 141 -12.69 14.02 -5.29
CA ALA A 141 -12.12 12.99 -4.42
C ALA A 141 -12.39 11.56 -4.91
N ALA A 142 -13.47 11.33 -5.67
CA ALA A 142 -13.75 10.02 -6.27
C ALA A 142 -12.81 9.65 -7.43
N ARG A 143 -12.01 10.61 -7.95
CA ARG A 143 -10.98 10.30 -8.95
C ARG A 143 -9.87 9.42 -8.40
N SER A 144 -9.56 9.53 -7.11
CA SER A 144 -8.58 8.68 -6.44
C SER A 144 -9.04 8.42 -5.00
N LEU A 145 -9.60 7.24 -4.78
CA LEU A 145 -10.22 6.82 -3.52
C LEU A 145 -9.31 5.81 -2.83
N ALA A 146 -8.53 6.27 -1.85
CA ALA A 146 -7.67 5.42 -1.05
C ALA A 146 -8.48 4.41 -0.19
N PRO A 147 -7.88 3.28 0.22
CA PRO A 147 -8.52 2.32 1.13
C PRO A 147 -9.13 2.96 2.38
N GLY A 148 -10.37 2.56 2.70
CA GLY A 148 -11.12 3.07 3.85
C GLY A 148 -11.65 4.50 3.71
N LYS A 149 -11.57 5.11 2.53
CA LYS A 149 -12.13 6.44 2.24
C LYS A 149 -13.47 6.35 1.50
N SER A 150 -14.26 7.41 1.67
CA SER A 150 -15.59 7.62 1.08
C SER A 150 -15.77 9.04 0.57
#